data_AF-A0A942GHK8-F1
#
_entry.id   AF-A0A942GHK8-F1
#
_cell.length_a   1.000
_cell.length_b   1.000
_cell.length_c   1.000
_cell.angle_alpha   90.00
_cell.angle_beta   90.00
_cell.angle_gamma   90.00
#
_symmetry.space_group_name_H-M   'P 1'
#
loop_
_entity.id
_entity.type
_entity.pdbx_description
1 polymer ?
#
loop_
_entity_poly.entity_id
_entity_poly.type
_entity_poly.pdbx_seq_one_letter_code
_entity_poly.pdbx_strand_id
1 'polypeptide(L)'
;MAATKVVIALGGNALLRKGDPATADAQLEVVRKTVEPIAEMSRIGYELSIVHGNGPQIGNMLIATEVAAHVVPAMPFDVCG
;
A
#
# COMPACT_ATOMS: atom_id res chain seq x y z
N MET A 1 20.48 25.45 7.25
CA MET A 1 20.23 24.39 8.25
C MET A 1 20.15 23.06 7.52
N ALA A 2 20.54 21.95 8.14
CA ALA A 2 20.31 20.62 7.57
C ALA A 2 18.79 20.33 7.54
N ALA A 3 18.31 19.67 6.49
CA ALA A 3 16.90 19.29 6.38
C ALA A 3 16.51 18.30 7.50
N THR A 4 15.32 18.47 8.07
CA THR A 4 14.79 17.54 9.06
C THR A 4 14.39 16.24 8.39
N LYS A 5 14.91 15.11 8.88
CA LYS A 5 14.63 13.77 8.34
C LYS A 5 13.46 13.13 9.07
N VAL A 6 12.49 12.60 8.32
CA VAL A 6 11.26 12.01 8.86
C VAL A 6 11.00 10.66 8.19
N VAL A 7 10.67 9.65 9.00
CA VAL A 7 10.17 8.36 8.52
C VAL A 7 8.65 8.33 8.71
N ILE A 8 7.91 8.05 7.64
CA ILE A 8 6.45 7.94 7.64
C ILE A 8 6.09 6.47 7.40
N ALA A 9 5.47 5.85 8.41
CA ALA A 9 4.97 4.48 8.32
C ALA A 9 3.46 4.48 8.09
N LEU A 10 3.04 4.10 6.89
CA LEU A 10 1.65 3.99 6.50
C LEU A 10 1.09 2.60 6.81
N GLY A 11 -0.15 2.52 7.28
CA GLY A 11 -0.86 1.24 7.33
C GLY A 11 -1.29 0.80 5.93
N GLY A 12 -1.55 -0.50 5.71
CA GLY A 12 -2.07 -0.99 4.42
C GLY A 12 -3.42 -0.39 4.03
N ASN A 13 -4.21 0.02 5.02
CA ASN A 13 -5.47 0.75 4.82
C ASN A 13 -5.30 2.15 4.24
N ALA A 14 -4.09 2.70 4.28
CA ALA A 14 -3.74 3.97 3.64
C ALA A 14 -3.54 3.83 2.13
N LEU A 15 -3.53 2.59 1.62
CA LEU A 15 -3.48 2.27 0.21
C LEU A 15 -4.81 1.73 -0.31
N LEU A 16 -5.53 0.92 0.49
CA LEU A 16 -6.83 0.37 0.13
C LEU A 16 -7.71 0.27 1.38
N ARG A 17 -8.88 0.91 1.41
CA ARG A 17 -9.76 0.87 2.58
C ARG A 17 -10.63 -0.38 2.56
N LYS A 18 -11.00 -0.84 3.75
CA LYS A 18 -11.97 -1.93 3.90
C LYS A 18 -13.30 -1.52 3.26
N GLY A 19 -13.79 -2.34 2.34
CA GLY A 19 -15.06 -2.11 1.64
C GLY A 19 -14.94 -1.34 0.33
N ASP A 20 -13.78 -0.76 0.01
CA ASP A 20 -13.53 -0.21 -1.31
C ASP A 20 -13.37 -1.36 -2.33
N PRO A 21 -13.72 -1.13 -3.62
CA PRO A 21 -13.40 -2.08 -4.67
C PRO A 21 -11.91 -2.41 -4.69
N ALA A 22 -11.56 -3.69 -4.81
CA ALA A 22 -10.18 -4.15 -4.94
C ALA A 22 -9.63 -3.93 -6.37
N THR A 23 -9.76 -2.70 -6.88
CA THR A 23 -9.27 -2.31 -8.21
C THR A 23 -8.07 -1.38 -8.09
N ALA A 24 -7.22 -1.37 -9.11
CA ALA A 24 -6.06 -0.47 -9.18
C ALA A 24 -6.48 1.01 -9.09
N ASP A 25 -7.60 1.38 -9.72
CA ASP A 25 -8.11 2.75 -9.72
C ASP A 25 -8.60 3.17 -8.32
N ALA A 26 -9.33 2.30 -7.62
CA ALA A 26 -9.78 2.58 -6.26
C ALA A 26 -8.59 2.71 -5.30
N GLN A 27 -7.59 1.84 -5.45
CA GLN A 27 -6.34 1.94 -4.68
C GLN A 27 -5.62 3.27 -4.97
N LEU A 28 -5.49 3.66 -6.24
CA LEU A 28 -4.83 4.91 -6.63
C LEU A 28 -5.52 6.14 -6.04
N GLU A 29 -6.85 6.15 -6.00
CA GLU A 29 -7.63 7.24 -5.41
C GLU A 29 -7.39 7.37 -3.90
N VAL A 30 -7.32 6.24 -3.19
CA VAL A 30 -6.98 6.23 -1.76
C VAL A 30 -5.55 6.73 -1.56
N VAL A 31 -4.60 6.26 -2.36
CA VAL A 31 -3.19 6.68 -2.31
C VAL A 31 -3.05 8.18 -2.52
N ARG A 32 -3.73 8.76 -3.52
CA ARG A 32 -3.69 10.21 -3.80
C ARG A 32 -4.07 11.04 -2.57
N LYS A 33 -5.15 10.66 -1.89
CA LYS A 33 -5.60 11.31 -0.65
C LYS A 33 -4.60 11.14 0.49
N THR A 34 -3.99 9.96 0.61
CA THR A 34 -2.99 9.67 1.64
C THR A 34 -1.72 10.49 1.46
N VAL A 35 -1.25 10.67 0.22
CA VAL A 35 0.04 11.32 -0.06
C VAL A 35 -0.04 12.84 -0.18
N GLU A 36 -1.23 13.42 -0.31
CA GLU A 36 -1.42 14.88 -0.38
C GLU A 36 -0.76 15.65 0.78
N PRO A 37 -1.01 15.32 2.07
CA PRO A 37 -0.30 15.98 3.17
C PRO A 37 1.20 15.65 3.22
N ILE A 38 1.61 14.47 2.72
CA ILE A 38 3.02 14.05 2.68
C ILE A 38 3.79 14.87 1.64
N ALA A 39 3.16 15.15 0.50
CA ALA A 39 3.71 16.02 -0.52
C ALA A 39 3.93 17.44 0.03
N GLU A 40 3.03 17.93 0.87
CA GLU A 40 3.22 19.22 1.55
C GLU A 40 4.45 19.23 2.45
N MET A 41 4.67 18.16 3.23
CA MET A 41 5.88 18.02 4.05
C MET A 41 7.15 18.06 3.19
N SER A 42 7.14 17.42 2.03
CA SER A 42 8.27 17.50 1.10
C SER A 42 8.49 18.93 0.59
N ARG A 43 7.42 19.66 0.24
CA ARG A 43 7.49 21.06 -0.25
C ARG A 43 8.12 22.01 0.76
N ILE A 44 7.86 21.82 2.05
CA ILE A 44 8.39 22.69 3.12
C ILE A 44 9.79 22.25 3.61
N GLY A 45 10.43 21.30 2.93
CA GLY A 45 11.85 21.00 3.09
C GLY A 45 12.21 19.82 4.00
N TYR A 46 11.25 18.94 4.31
CA TYR A 46 11.55 17.68 5.00
C TYR A 46 12.15 16.64 4.04
N GLU A 47 13.15 15.89 4.52
CA GLU A 47 13.64 14.68 3.86
C GLU A 47 12.83 13.48 4.36
N LEU A 48 12.11 12.81 3.47
CA LEU A 48 11.11 11.80 3.84
C LEU A 48 11.57 10.39 3.43
N SER A 49 11.40 9.43 4.33
CA SER A 49 11.41 8.00 4.02
C SER A 49 10.02 7.43 4.27
N ILE A 50 9.37 6.86 3.26
CA ILE A 50 8.00 6.36 3.36
C ILE A 50 8.03 4.84 3.29
N VAL A 51 7.40 4.19 4.26
CA VAL A 51 7.16 2.74 4.27
C VAL A 51 5.67 2.48 4.44
N HIS A 52 5.20 1.31 4.02
CA HIS A 52 3.80 0.95 4.20
C HIS A 52 3.61 -0.53 4.54
N GLY A 53 2.50 -0.85 5.20
CA GLY A 53 1.98 -2.21 5.27
C GLY A 53 1.27 -2.60 3.97
N ASN A 54 1.18 -3.90 3.68
CA ASN A 54 0.60 -4.44 2.45
C ASN A 54 -0.53 -5.47 2.71
N GLY A 55 -1.05 -5.55 3.95
CA GLY A 55 -2.01 -6.58 4.36
C GLY A 55 -3.23 -6.74 3.43
N PRO A 56 -3.98 -5.66 3.10
CA PRO A 56 -5.09 -5.76 2.16
C PRO A 56 -4.68 -6.24 0.77
N GLN A 57 -3.49 -5.84 0.30
CA GLN A 57 -2.97 -6.20 -1.03
C GLN A 57 -2.61 -7.68 -1.09
N ILE A 58 -1.83 -8.17 -0.11
CA ILE A 58 -1.47 -9.59 -0.01
C ILE A 58 -2.72 -10.45 0.18
N GLY A 59 -3.68 -10.00 1.00
CA GLY A 59 -4.93 -10.72 1.22
C GLY A 59 -5.72 -10.93 -0.08
N ASN A 60 -5.82 -9.90 -0.93
CA ASN A 60 -6.49 -10.01 -2.23
C ASN A 60 -5.72 -10.93 -3.19
N MET A 61 -4.39 -10.85 -3.21
CA MET A 61 -3.56 -11.74 -4.05
C MET A 61 -3.70 -13.19 -3.62
N LEU A 62 -3.68 -13.48 -2.31
CA LEU A 62 -3.87 -14.83 -1.79
C LEU A 62 -5.21 -15.41 -2.25
N ILE A 63 -6.31 -14.67 -2.08
CA ILE A 63 -7.64 -15.08 -2.57
C ILE A 63 -7.61 -15.37 -4.08
N ALA A 64 -6.96 -14.51 -4.87
CA ALA A 64 -6.84 -14.72 -6.31
C ALA A 64 -6.07 -16.01 -6.65
N THR A 65 -4.96 -16.29 -5.94
CA THR A 65 -4.20 -17.53 -6.13
C THR A 65 -4.99 -18.78 -5.73
N GLU A 66 -5.75 -18.72 -4.63
CA GLU A 66 -6.59 -19.82 -4.16
C GLU A 66 -7.71 -20.13 -5.17
N VAL A 67 -8.35 -19.10 -5.73
CA VAL A 67 -9.37 -19.27 -6.78
C VAL A 67 -8.76 -19.84 -8.07
N ALA A 68 -7.56 -19.40 -8.43
CA ALA A 68 -6.85 -19.86 -9.62
C ALA A 68 -6.07 -21.18 -9.43
N ALA A 69 -6.15 -21.82 -8.26
CA ALA A 69 -5.35 -23.00 -7.89
C ALA A 69 -5.47 -24.19 -8.88
N HIS A 70 -6.58 -24.26 -9.61
CA HIS A 70 -6.85 -25.26 -10.63
C HIS A 70 -6.12 -25.03 -11.96
N VAL A 71 -5.56 -23.83 -12.17
CA VAL A 71 -4.77 -23.44 -13.35
C VAL A 71 -3.29 -23.32 -12.99
N VAL A 72 -3.00 -22.67 -11.87
CA VAL A 72 -1.65 -22.45 -11.34
C VAL A 72 -1.65 -22.80 -9.87
N PRO A 73 -0.75 -23.68 -9.38
CA PRO A 73 -0.70 -24.03 -7.96
C PRO A 73 -0.61 -22.79 -7.07
N ALA A 74 -1.41 -22.77 -6.00
CA ALA A 74 -1.39 -21.68 -5.04
C ALA A 74 -0.04 -21.62 -4.31
N MET A 75 0.48 -20.41 -4.10
CA MET A 75 1.72 -20.18 -3.37
C MET A 75 1.44 -20.13 -1.85
N PRO A 76 2.34 -20.64 -1.00
CA PRO A 76 2.24 -20.46 0.45
C PRO A 76 2.22 -18.98 0.85
N PHE A 77 1.52 -18.65 1.94
CA PHE A 77 1.31 -17.27 2.39
C PHE A 77 2.62 -16.50 2.66
N ASP A 78 3.62 -17.18 3.21
CA ASP A 78 4.93 -16.62 3.55
C ASP A 78 5.77 -16.22 2.32
N VAL A 79 5.38 -16.68 1.13
CA VAL A 79 6.02 -16.35 -0.15
C VAL A 79 5.04 -15.71 -1.15
N CYS A 80 3.79 -15.47 -0.73
CA CYS A 80 2.77 -14.83 -1.53
C CYS A 80 2.88 -13.30 -1.35
N GLY A 81 3.55 -12.62 -2.28
CA GLY A 81 3.66 -11.16 -2.24
C GLY A 81 4.48 -10.54 -3.37
#